data_AF-A0A1V4R8R7-F1
#
_entry.id   AF-A0A1V4R8R7-F1
#
_cell.length_a   1.000
_cell.length_b   1.000
_cell.length_c   1.000
_cell.angle_alpha   90.00
_cell.angle_beta   90.00
_cell.angle_gamma   90.00
#
_symmetry.space_group_name_H-M   'P 1'
#
loop_
_entity.id
_entity.type
_entity.pdbx_description
1 polymer ?
#
loop_
_entity_poly.entity_id
_entity_poly.type
_entity_poly.pdbx_seq_one_letter_code
_entity_poly.pdbx_strand_id
1 'polypeptide(L)'
;MQNDKIKKLIKSEFELHPKAQLIDYYKLFFQGTFGPGHIISNKSSAIKFLRNELEESSFFEEIDYQDISYINEFYRVNLIVINKGMITFDDFLDAFFMSAKLKNEINHKEWLEEWVNIEQQILLMKIPMENIEKQSEELRKIIENKELVSHSNIYRSAYSPHYRLINAEQFKRIKC
;
A
#
# COMPACT_ATOMS: atom_id res chain seq x y z
N MET A 1 -12.64 0.05 -18.39
CA MET A 1 -11.32 0.73 -18.26
C MET A 1 -10.89 0.92 -16.81
N GLN A 2 -11.60 1.69 -15.96
CA GLN A 2 -11.21 1.87 -14.54
C GLN A 2 -11.60 0.67 -13.67
N ASN A 3 -12.84 0.17 -13.79
CA ASN A 3 -13.26 -1.05 -13.08
C ASN A 3 -12.39 -2.27 -13.44
N ASP A 4 -11.79 -2.32 -14.62
CA ASP A 4 -10.87 -3.41 -15.00
C ASP A 4 -9.56 -3.33 -14.21
N LYS A 5 -9.03 -2.11 -14.00
CA LYS A 5 -7.86 -1.90 -13.14
C LYS A 5 -8.17 -2.23 -11.68
N ILE A 6 -9.35 -1.82 -11.17
CA ILE A 6 -9.81 -2.17 -9.82
C ILE A 6 -9.87 -3.70 -9.66
N LYS A 7 -10.56 -4.40 -10.57
CA LYS A 7 -10.67 -5.87 -10.54
C LYS A 7 -9.31 -6.56 -10.64
N LYS A 8 -8.41 -6.04 -11.49
CA LYS A 8 -7.05 -6.56 -11.61
C LYS A 8 -6.27 -6.40 -10.30
N LEU A 9 -6.37 -5.25 -9.65
CA LEU A 9 -5.69 -4.99 -8.38
C LEU A 9 -6.27 -5.82 -7.24
N ILE A 10 -7.60 -5.97 -7.17
CA ILE A 10 -8.27 -6.90 -6.22
C ILE A 10 -7.73 -8.32 -6.40
N LYS A 11 -7.66 -8.81 -7.64
CA LYS A 11 -7.17 -10.16 -7.93
C LYS A 11 -5.70 -10.31 -7.53
N SER A 12 -4.87 -9.33 -7.88
CA SER A 12 -3.44 -9.30 -7.53
C SER A 12 -3.24 -9.34 -6.01
N GLU A 13 -3.97 -8.53 -5.25
CA GLU A 13 -3.90 -8.56 -3.78
C GLU A 13 -4.35 -9.90 -3.22
N PHE A 14 -5.41 -10.50 -3.76
CA PHE A 14 -5.84 -11.82 -3.29
C PHE A 14 -4.80 -12.92 -3.58
N GLU A 15 -4.11 -12.85 -4.72
CA GLU A 15 -3.08 -13.81 -5.11
C GLU A 15 -1.82 -13.69 -4.22
N LEU A 16 -1.41 -12.46 -3.90
CA LEU A 16 -0.22 -12.19 -3.08
C LEU A 16 -0.51 -12.31 -1.59
N HIS A 17 -1.67 -11.81 -1.16
CA HIS A 17 -2.08 -11.68 0.24
C HIS A 17 -3.45 -12.32 0.49
N PRO A 18 -3.60 -13.65 0.36
CA PRO A 18 -4.88 -14.34 0.49
C PRO A 18 -5.56 -14.20 1.87
N LYS A 19 -4.84 -13.79 2.91
CA LYS A 19 -5.36 -13.52 4.26
C LYS A 19 -5.73 -12.04 4.48
N ALA A 20 -5.64 -11.20 3.45
CA ALA A 20 -6.00 -9.80 3.54
C ALA A 20 -7.47 -9.61 3.92
N GLN A 21 -7.72 -8.67 4.83
CA GLN A 21 -9.05 -8.26 5.26
C GLN A 21 -9.48 -7.01 4.52
N LEU A 22 -10.76 -6.63 4.60
CA LEU A 22 -11.32 -5.50 3.86
C LEU A 22 -10.57 -4.18 4.14
N ILE A 23 -10.11 -3.99 5.38
CA ILE A 23 -9.27 -2.85 5.78
C ILE A 23 -7.91 -2.81 5.05
N ASP A 24 -7.36 -3.97 4.70
CA ASP A 24 -6.11 -4.07 3.95
C ASP A 24 -6.33 -3.71 2.48
N TYR A 25 -7.46 -4.11 1.89
CA TYR A 25 -7.89 -3.63 0.57
C TYR A 25 -8.13 -2.11 0.58
N TYR A 26 -8.83 -1.58 1.59
CA TYR A 26 -8.98 -0.13 1.73
C TYR A 26 -7.63 0.57 1.71
N LYS A 27 -6.67 0.06 2.51
CA LYS A 27 -5.33 0.61 2.58
C LYS A 27 -4.58 0.48 1.25
N LEU A 28 -4.70 -0.64 0.54
CA LEU A 28 -4.12 -0.84 -0.79
C LEU A 28 -4.57 0.23 -1.78
N PHE A 29 -5.89 0.40 -1.93
CA PHE A 29 -6.43 1.38 -2.86
C PHE A 29 -6.14 2.81 -2.39
N PHE A 30 -6.19 3.08 -1.08
CA PHE A 30 -5.81 4.37 -0.53
C PHE A 30 -4.37 4.73 -0.88
N GLN A 31 -3.44 3.77 -0.76
CA GLN A 31 -2.05 3.94 -1.13
C GLN A 31 -1.86 4.13 -2.65
N GLY A 32 -2.63 3.41 -3.48
CA GLY A 32 -2.63 3.58 -4.93
C GLY A 32 -3.20 4.93 -5.39
N THR A 33 -4.04 5.57 -4.57
CA THR A 33 -4.59 6.90 -4.81
C THR A 33 -3.68 8.01 -4.28
N PHE A 34 -3.25 7.91 -3.03
CA PHE A 34 -2.59 9.01 -2.33
C PHE A 34 -1.07 8.87 -2.21
N GLY A 35 -0.51 7.71 -2.54
CA GLY A 35 0.90 7.44 -2.39
C GLY A 35 1.38 7.48 -0.92
N PRO A 36 2.66 7.77 -0.67
CA PRO A 36 3.23 7.79 0.69
C PRO A 36 2.81 9.02 1.53
N GLY A 37 2.08 9.97 0.95
CA GLY A 37 1.66 11.22 1.61
C GLY A 37 2.83 12.12 2.02
N HIS A 38 2.53 13.15 2.82
CA HIS A 38 3.52 14.14 3.31
C HIS A 38 4.26 13.73 4.59
N ILE A 39 4.31 12.44 4.92
CA ILE A 39 4.77 11.93 6.24
C ILE A 39 6.24 12.24 6.52
N ILE A 40 7.01 12.69 5.54
CA ILE A 40 8.44 12.99 5.72
C ILE A 40 8.61 14.50 5.92
N SER A 41 8.30 14.97 7.12
CA SER A 41 8.66 16.33 7.54
C SER A 41 10.14 16.46 7.93
N ASN A 42 10.81 15.35 8.27
CA ASN A 42 12.21 15.32 8.69
C ASN A 42 12.98 14.15 8.03
N LYS A 43 13.85 14.50 7.06
CA LYS A 43 14.69 13.55 6.30
C LYS A 43 15.56 12.69 7.23
N SER A 44 16.19 13.30 8.24
CA SER A 44 17.10 12.59 9.17
C SER A 44 16.37 11.57 10.03
N SER A 45 15.16 11.88 10.51
CA SER A 45 14.35 10.93 11.25
C SER A 45 13.91 9.77 10.37
N ALA A 46 13.44 10.04 9.14
CA ALA A 46 13.03 9.00 8.20
C ALA A 46 14.17 8.04 7.85
N ILE A 47 15.40 8.56 7.69
CA ILE A 47 16.60 7.73 7.49
C ILE A 47 16.83 6.81 8.68
N LYS A 48 16.80 7.35 9.90
CA LYS A 48 17.02 6.56 11.11
C LYS A 48 15.96 5.46 11.25
N PHE A 49 14.69 5.77 11.03
CA PHE A 49 13.61 4.79 11.07
C PHE A 49 13.79 3.68 10.04
N LEU A 50 14.15 4.01 8.79
CA LEU A 50 14.37 3.02 7.74
C LEU A 50 15.58 2.11 8.03
N ARG A 51 16.67 2.67 8.58
CA ARG A 51 17.83 1.86 8.98
C ARG A 51 17.49 0.91 10.11
N ASN A 52 16.82 1.41 11.16
CA ASN A 52 16.38 0.56 12.26
C ASN A 52 15.44 -0.54 11.78
N GLU A 53 14.48 -0.23 10.89
CA GLU A 53 13.58 -1.23 10.33
C GLU A 53 14.35 -2.31 9.55
N LEU A 54 15.34 -1.95 8.75
CA LEU A 54 16.19 -2.91 8.03
C LEU A 54 17.00 -3.82 8.97
N GLU A 55 17.48 -3.29 10.10
CA GLU A 55 18.30 -4.02 11.07
C GLU A 55 17.45 -4.90 12.01
N GLU A 56 16.27 -4.43 12.42
CA GLU A 56 15.41 -5.11 13.39
C GLU A 56 14.48 -6.14 12.74
N SER A 57 14.23 -6.05 11.43
CA SER A 57 13.36 -6.97 10.71
C SER A 57 14.02 -8.33 10.54
N SER A 58 13.57 -9.30 11.34
CA SER A 58 13.99 -10.71 11.25
C SER A 58 13.25 -11.49 10.16
N PHE A 59 12.16 -10.94 9.63
CA PHE A 59 11.34 -11.56 8.61
C PHE A 59 10.87 -10.49 7.61
N PHE A 60 11.05 -10.81 6.33
CA PHE A 60 10.52 -10.04 5.22
C PHE A 60 9.70 -10.98 4.34
N GLU A 61 8.59 -10.47 3.82
CA GLU A 61 7.89 -11.14 2.73
C GLU A 61 8.80 -11.28 1.49
N GLU A 62 8.65 -12.36 0.73
CA GLU A 62 9.48 -12.65 -0.45
C GLU A 62 9.13 -11.81 -1.70
N ILE A 63 8.06 -11.02 -1.63
CA ILE A 63 7.63 -10.12 -2.71
C ILE A 63 8.54 -8.89 -2.73
N ASP A 64 9.34 -8.75 -3.80
CA ASP A 64 10.24 -7.60 -3.99
C ASP A 64 9.48 -6.30 -4.21
N TYR A 65 8.44 -6.36 -5.05
CA TYR A 65 7.55 -5.24 -5.26
C TYR A 65 6.17 -5.70 -5.73
N GLN A 66 5.17 -4.86 -5.49
CA GLN A 66 3.80 -5.04 -5.95
C GLN A 66 3.36 -3.77 -6.70
N ASP A 67 2.90 -3.95 -7.94
CA ASP A 67 2.23 -2.88 -8.70
C ASP A 67 0.84 -2.63 -8.12
N ILE A 68 0.63 -1.43 -7.57
CA ILE A 68 -0.65 -1.00 -7.00
C ILE A 68 -1.31 0.09 -7.85
N SER A 69 -0.89 0.20 -9.11
CA SER A 69 -1.32 1.26 -10.01
C SER A 69 -2.75 1.03 -10.47
N TYR A 70 -3.67 1.91 -10.04
CA TYR A 70 -5.05 1.90 -10.53
C TYR A 70 -5.52 3.30 -10.97
N ILE A 71 -5.37 4.30 -10.10
CA ILE A 71 -5.52 5.73 -10.43
C ILE A 71 -4.15 6.34 -10.73
N ASN A 72 -3.28 6.37 -9.72
CA ASN A 72 -1.91 6.83 -9.87
C ASN A 72 -0.97 5.64 -10.05
N GLU A 73 0.22 5.89 -10.59
CA GLU A 73 1.20 4.85 -10.85
C GLU A 73 2.16 4.71 -9.66
N PHE A 74 1.83 3.81 -8.73
CA PHE A 74 2.61 3.52 -7.53
C PHE A 74 2.92 2.03 -7.40
N TYR A 75 4.06 1.76 -6.79
CA TYR A 75 4.53 0.43 -6.44
C TYR A 75 4.79 0.38 -4.93
N ARG A 76 4.40 -0.71 -4.29
CA ARG A 76 4.91 -1.08 -2.97
C ARG A 76 6.24 -1.80 -3.20
N VAL A 77 7.36 -1.18 -2.83
CA VAL A 77 8.69 -1.79 -2.95
C VAL A 77 9.14 -2.23 -1.56
N ASN A 78 9.35 -3.52 -1.40
CA ASN A 78 9.75 -4.14 -0.14
C ASN A 78 11.21 -3.81 0.18
N LEU A 79 11.51 -3.44 1.41
CA LEU A 79 12.86 -3.13 1.88
C LEU A 79 13.85 -4.29 1.70
N ILE A 80 13.37 -5.53 1.57
CA ILE A 80 14.19 -6.71 1.28
C ILE A 80 15.07 -6.55 0.04
N VAL A 81 14.68 -5.73 -0.94
CA VAL A 81 15.49 -5.49 -2.15
C VAL A 81 16.85 -4.87 -1.83
N ILE A 82 16.96 -4.13 -0.72
CA ILE A 82 18.21 -3.58 -0.20
C ILE A 82 19.08 -4.71 0.37
N ASN A 83 18.49 -5.60 1.18
CA ASN A 83 19.18 -6.76 1.76
C ASN A 83 19.65 -7.75 0.68
N LYS A 84 18.88 -7.90 -0.40
CA LYS A 84 19.24 -8.70 -1.58
C LYS A 84 20.34 -8.06 -2.43
N GLY A 85 20.71 -6.81 -2.15
CA GLY A 85 21.72 -6.06 -2.93
C GLY A 85 21.26 -5.65 -4.32
N MET A 86 19.94 -5.65 -4.58
CA MET A 86 19.37 -5.24 -5.87
C MET A 86 19.44 -3.74 -6.07
N ILE A 87 19.35 -2.98 -4.98
CA ILE A 87 19.39 -1.52 -4.94
C ILE A 87 20.15 -1.06 -3.69
N THR A 88 20.84 0.08 -3.79
CA THR A 88 21.50 0.68 -2.62
C THR A 88 20.47 1.33 -1.69
N PHE A 89 20.83 1.44 -0.41
CA PHE A 89 20.00 2.15 0.57
C PHE A 89 19.73 3.61 0.15
N ASP A 90 20.74 4.29 -0.38
CA ASP A 90 20.63 5.70 -0.76
C ASP A 90 19.74 5.89 -1.99
N ASP A 91 19.83 5.02 -3.00
CA ASP A 91 18.94 5.05 -4.18
C ASP A 91 17.48 4.78 -3.79
N PHE A 92 17.24 3.79 -2.91
CA PHE A 92 15.91 3.49 -2.40
C PHE A 92 15.31 4.70 -1.66
N LEU A 93 16.12 5.30 -0.80
CA LEU A 93 15.75 6.43 0.03
C LEU A 93 15.41 7.66 -0.81
N ASP A 94 16.24 7.98 -1.80
CA ASP A 94 16.01 9.12 -2.69
C ASP A 94 14.75 8.90 -3.55
N ALA A 95 14.54 7.70 -4.08
CA ALA A 95 13.31 7.35 -4.79
C ALA A 95 12.07 7.49 -3.91
N PHE A 96 12.14 7.06 -2.65
CA PHE A 96 11.06 7.21 -1.68
C PHE A 96 10.76 8.68 -1.39
N PHE A 97 11.78 9.50 -1.14
CA PHE A 97 11.59 10.93 -0.88
C PHE A 97 11.05 11.71 -2.09
N MET A 98 11.49 11.38 -3.29
CA MET A 98 10.96 11.99 -4.50
C MET A 98 9.50 11.59 -4.73
N SER A 99 9.13 10.35 -4.39
CA SER A 99 7.75 9.87 -4.50
C SER A 99 6.78 10.58 -3.54
N ALA A 100 7.25 11.00 -2.36
CA ALA A 100 6.46 11.75 -1.38
C ALA A 100 6.15 13.21 -1.76
N LYS A 101 6.78 13.74 -2.82
CA LYS A 101 6.55 15.12 -3.29
C LYS A 101 5.41 15.23 -4.30
N LEU A 102 4.90 14.11 -4.82
CA LEU A 102 3.78 14.12 -5.76
C LEU A 102 2.52 14.65 -5.08
N LYS A 103 1.81 15.55 -5.78
CA LYS A 103 0.52 16.04 -5.36
C LYS A 103 -0.57 15.14 -5.92
N ASN A 104 -1.57 14.84 -5.11
CA ASN A 104 -2.74 14.11 -5.54
C ASN A 104 -3.84 15.11 -5.92
N GLU A 105 -4.56 14.80 -6.99
CA GLU A 105 -5.66 15.63 -7.50
C GLU A 105 -7.01 15.25 -6.88
N ILE A 106 -7.12 14.02 -6.35
CA ILE A 106 -8.33 13.48 -5.74
C ILE A 106 -8.46 13.98 -4.30
N ASN A 107 -9.63 14.52 -3.96
CA ASN A 107 -9.96 14.93 -2.61
C ASN A 107 -10.58 13.78 -1.79
N HIS A 108 -10.67 13.96 -0.47
CA HIS A 108 -11.17 12.90 0.41
C HIS A 108 -12.62 12.49 0.12
N LYS A 109 -13.48 13.40 -0.34
CA LYS A 109 -14.88 13.07 -0.66
C LYS A 109 -14.96 12.15 -1.88
N GLU A 110 -14.24 12.51 -2.95
CA GLU A 110 -14.13 11.70 -4.16
C GLU A 110 -13.55 10.32 -3.87
N TRP A 111 -12.57 10.24 -2.95
CA TRP A 111 -12.03 8.96 -2.49
C TRP A 111 -13.07 8.07 -1.80
N LEU A 112 -13.94 8.63 -0.95
CA LEU A 112 -14.98 7.84 -0.30
C LEU A 112 -16.00 7.28 -1.29
N GLU A 113 -16.36 8.07 -2.31
CA GLU A 113 -17.23 7.62 -3.41
C GLU A 113 -16.56 6.48 -4.20
N GLU A 114 -15.26 6.60 -4.50
CA GLU A 114 -14.50 5.55 -5.18
C GLU A 114 -14.34 4.30 -4.32
N TRP A 115 -14.16 4.43 -3.00
CA TRP A 115 -14.10 3.30 -2.09
C TRP A 115 -15.39 2.48 -2.11
N VAL A 116 -16.56 3.12 -2.15
CA VAL A 116 -17.85 2.41 -2.27
C VAL A 116 -17.89 1.57 -3.56
N ASN A 117 -17.39 2.09 -4.68
CA ASN A 117 -17.29 1.33 -5.92
C ASN A 117 -16.32 0.15 -5.78
N ILE A 118 -15.15 0.34 -5.16
CA ILE A 118 -14.16 -0.72 -4.92
C ILE A 118 -14.74 -1.84 -4.05
N GLU A 119 -15.38 -1.50 -2.93
CA GLU A 119 -16.06 -2.45 -2.04
C GLU A 119 -17.11 -3.27 -2.79
N GLN A 120 -17.92 -2.62 -3.64
CA GLN A 120 -18.87 -3.32 -4.51
C GLN A 120 -18.20 -4.28 -5.48
N GLN A 121 -17.05 -3.92 -6.08
CA GLN A 121 -16.32 -4.83 -6.96
C GLN A 121 -15.77 -6.05 -6.19
N ILE A 122 -15.27 -5.88 -4.97
CA ILE A 122 -14.81 -7.00 -4.12
C ILE A 122 -15.95 -7.99 -3.87
N LEU A 123 -17.13 -7.47 -3.53
CA LEU A 123 -18.33 -8.29 -3.31
C LEU A 123 -18.78 -9.03 -4.58
N LEU A 124 -18.82 -8.34 -5.73
CA LEU A 124 -19.19 -8.93 -7.02
C LEU A 124 -18.21 -10.01 -7.47
N MET A 125 -16.92 -9.83 -7.18
CA MET A 125 -15.87 -10.80 -7.48
C MET A 125 -15.88 -12.00 -6.54
N LYS A 126 -16.67 -11.96 -5.45
CA LYS A 126 -16.77 -13.03 -4.44
C LYS A 126 -15.41 -13.45 -3.89
N ILE A 127 -14.56 -12.46 -3.59
CA ILE A 127 -13.28 -12.72 -2.92
C ILE A 127 -13.58 -13.42 -1.59
N PRO A 128 -12.97 -14.60 -1.33
CA PRO A 128 -13.27 -15.35 -0.12
C PRO A 128 -12.70 -14.61 1.09
N MET A 129 -13.59 -14.03 1.88
CA MET A 129 -13.27 -13.27 3.07
C MET A 129 -14.31 -13.55 4.15
N GLU A 130 -13.86 -13.92 5.35
CA GLU A 130 -14.76 -14.23 6.45
C GLU A 130 -15.43 -12.97 7.00
N ASN A 131 -16.75 -13.03 7.22
CA ASN A 131 -17.52 -11.96 7.86
C ASN A 131 -17.39 -10.58 7.17
N ILE A 132 -17.40 -10.54 5.84
CA ILE A 132 -17.19 -9.31 5.06
C ILE A 132 -18.19 -8.20 5.41
N GLU A 133 -19.43 -8.55 5.74
CA GLU A 133 -20.46 -7.58 6.15
C GLU A 133 -20.06 -6.88 7.45
N LYS A 134 -19.59 -7.64 8.44
CA LYS A 134 -19.10 -7.08 9.71
C LYS A 134 -17.86 -6.22 9.49
N GLN A 135 -16.92 -6.66 8.64
CA GLN A 135 -15.73 -5.89 8.30
C GLN A 135 -16.08 -4.56 7.62
N SER A 136 -17.11 -4.55 6.76
CA SER A 136 -17.63 -3.33 6.11
C SER A 136 -18.15 -2.33 7.15
N GLU A 137 -18.95 -2.78 8.11
CA GLU A 137 -19.48 -1.93 9.18
C GLU A 137 -18.38 -1.36 10.08
N GLU A 138 -17.38 -2.17 10.46
CA GLU A 138 -16.25 -1.74 11.27
C GLU A 138 -15.39 -0.71 10.53
N LEU A 139 -15.09 -0.96 9.26
CA LEU A 139 -14.31 -0.04 8.44
C LEU A 139 -15.03 1.30 8.22
N ARG A 140 -16.35 1.29 8.01
CA ARG A 140 -17.14 2.53 7.91
C ARG A 140 -17.01 3.39 9.16
N LYS A 141 -17.08 2.79 10.36
CA LYS A 141 -16.88 3.52 11.63
C LYS A 141 -15.50 4.15 11.73
N ILE A 142 -14.44 3.42 11.36
CA ILE A 142 -13.05 3.92 11.36
C ILE A 142 -12.93 5.14 10.42
N ILE A 143 -13.50 5.03 9.22
CA ILE A 143 -13.49 6.11 8.22
C ILE A 143 -14.27 7.33 8.70
N GLU A 144 -15.48 7.14 9.24
CA GLU A 144 -16.34 8.21 9.77
C GLU A 144 -15.69 8.95 10.94
N ASN A 145 -14.98 8.22 11.81
CA ASN A 145 -14.22 8.78 12.92
C ASN A 145 -12.91 9.47 12.48
N LYS A 146 -12.56 9.40 11.19
CA LYS A 146 -11.28 9.92 10.63
C LYS A 146 -10.05 9.34 11.32
N GLU A 147 -10.16 8.09 11.77
CA GLU A 147 -9.06 7.37 12.39
C GLU A 147 -8.02 6.96 11.34
N LEU A 148 -6.75 6.88 11.76
CA LEU A 148 -5.69 6.43 10.87
C LEU A 148 -5.87 4.93 10.56
N VAL A 149 -6.10 4.61 9.29
CA VAL A 149 -6.24 3.22 8.86
C VAL A 149 -4.89 2.52 8.86
N SER A 150 -4.81 1.43 9.62
CA SER A 150 -3.64 0.57 9.72
C SER A 150 -3.98 -0.84 9.24
N HIS A 151 -2.96 -1.64 8.90
CA HIS A 151 -3.19 -3.02 8.46
C HIS A 151 -3.88 -3.83 9.54
N SER A 152 -4.67 -4.82 9.16
CA SER A 152 -5.21 -5.77 10.12
C SER A 152 -4.10 -6.52 10.85
N ASN A 153 -4.39 -7.01 12.06
CA ASN A 153 -3.44 -7.85 12.80
C ASN A 153 -3.14 -9.16 12.06
N ILE A 154 -4.13 -9.70 11.34
CA ILE A 154 -3.97 -10.90 10.49
C ILE A 154 -2.95 -10.60 9.40
N TYR A 155 -3.09 -9.50 8.68
CA TYR A 155 -2.16 -9.12 7.61
C TYR A 155 -0.75 -8.87 8.14
N ARG A 156 -0.59 -8.13 9.25
CA ARG A 156 0.73 -7.91 9.86
C ARG A 156 1.41 -9.20 10.27
N SER A 157 0.67 -10.10 10.91
CA SER A 157 1.23 -11.36 11.41
C SER A 157 1.55 -12.34 10.28
N ALA A 158 0.81 -12.28 9.17
CA ALA A 158 1.01 -13.16 8.02
C ALA A 158 2.14 -12.69 7.09
N TYR A 159 2.29 -11.37 6.91
CA TYR A 159 3.11 -10.82 5.82
C TYR A 159 4.21 -9.86 6.29
N SER A 160 4.16 -9.34 7.51
CA SER A 160 5.13 -8.35 8.03
C SER A 160 5.48 -7.26 6.99
N PRO A 161 4.52 -6.38 6.63
CA PRO A 161 4.69 -5.47 5.51
C PRO A 161 5.78 -4.43 5.77
N HIS A 162 6.93 -4.62 5.12
CA HIS A 162 8.10 -3.74 5.17
C HIS A 162 8.35 -3.07 3.82
N TYR A 163 7.34 -2.44 3.24
CA TYR A 163 7.44 -1.78 1.94
C TYR A 163 7.34 -0.25 2.05
N ARG A 164 7.77 0.44 1.00
CA ARG A 164 7.53 1.87 0.76
C ARG A 164 6.90 2.11 -0.59
N LEU A 165 6.16 3.20 -0.70
CA LEU A 165 5.48 3.57 -1.93
C LEU A 165 6.41 4.39 -2.81
N ILE A 166 6.71 3.83 -3.98
CA ILE A 166 7.57 4.43 -4.99
C ILE A 166 6.72 4.69 -6.23
N ASN A 167 6.73 5.91 -6.76
CA ASN A 167 5.99 6.22 -7.98
C ASN A 167 6.67 5.58 -9.20
N ALA A 168 5.94 5.41 -10.30
CA ALA A 168 6.47 4.75 -11.50
C ALA A 168 7.72 5.41 -12.10
N GLU A 169 7.85 6.73 -11.99
CA GLU A 169 9.03 7.44 -12.49
C GLU A 169 10.28 7.03 -11.70
N GLN A 170 10.19 7.05 -10.36
CA GLN A 170 11.29 6.67 -9.49
C GLN A 170 11.56 5.16 -9.54
N PHE A 171 10.52 4.34 -9.62
CA PHE A 171 10.65 2.89 -9.77
C PHE A 171 11.45 2.51 -11.02
N LYS A 172 11.19 3.18 -12.16
CA LYS A 172 11.94 3.00 -13.41
C LYS A 172 13.41 3.44 -13.31
N ARG A 173 13.76 4.35 -12.40
CA ARG A 173 15.13 4.85 -12.21
C ARG A 173 15.96 3.88 -11.37
N ILE A 174 15.34 3.31 -10.33
CA ILE A 174 16.04 2.47 -9.38
C ILE A 174 16.13 1.00 -9.78
N LYS A 175 15.43 0.60 -10.85
CA LYS A 175 15.35 -0.76 -11.41
C LYS A 175 15.96 -1.85 -10.53
N CYS A 176 15.16 -2.31 -9.59
CA CYS A 176 15.22 -3.68 -9.13
C CYS A 176 14.95 -4.62 -10.33
#